data_AF-A0A0V1GND9-F1
#
_entry.id   AF-A0A0V1GND9-F1
#
_cell.length_a   1.000
_cell.length_b   1.000
_cell.length_c   1.000
_cell.angle_alpha   90.00
_cell.angle_beta   90.00
_cell.angle_gamma   90.00
#
_symmetry.space_group_name_H-M   'P 1'
#
loop_
_entity.id
_entity.type
_entity.pdbx_description
1 polymer ?
#
loop_
_entity_poly.entity_id
_entity_poly.type
_entity_poly.pdbx_seq_one_letter_code
_entity_poly.pdbx_strand_id
1 'polypeptide(L)'
;LCWIRNVARTWKPFVKNRVESIHELVKPEDWRYCPTKDNPADVITRGTTLKKLKDNNLWWNGPKWLHNENQWPKERLQRTVTKKIENIIEEEQRPTLVMLNVNVTIPPIFEFERFGNFKKMLRLTAYYENGLLRVGGRLRLSDLDYEMKYPIILPKKHHIVNLIIGRAHSNTLHAGNNQTLMTLRQNF
;
A
#
# COMPACT_ATOMS: atom_id res chain seq x y z
N LEU A 1 -11.29 2.37 -24.97
CA LEU A 1 -10.85 1.03 -25.43
C LEU A 1 -9.37 0.76 -25.16
N CYS A 2 -8.62 1.65 -24.50
CA CYS A 2 -7.19 1.47 -24.25
C CYS A 2 -6.85 0.17 -23.50
N TRP A 3 -7.70 -0.26 -22.55
CA TRP A 3 -7.49 -1.52 -21.82
C TRP A 3 -7.54 -2.75 -22.72
N ILE A 4 -8.56 -2.84 -23.59
CA ILE A 4 -8.78 -3.98 -24.49
C ILE A 4 -7.79 -3.98 -25.65
N ARG A 5 -7.32 -2.81 -26.10
CA ARG A 5 -6.38 -2.72 -27.23
C ARG A 5 -4.93 -2.97 -26.87
N ASN A 6 -4.58 -2.87 -25.59
CA ASN A 6 -3.21 -3.08 -25.15
C ASN A 6 -3.00 -4.55 -24.76
N VAL A 7 -1.74 -4.96 -24.63
CA VAL A 7 -1.36 -6.31 -24.22
C VAL A 7 -1.81 -6.55 -22.79
N ALA A 8 -2.62 -7.57 -22.54
CA ALA A 8 -3.24 -7.82 -21.23
C ALA A 8 -2.23 -7.89 -20.07
N ARG A 9 -1.05 -8.45 -20.30
CA ARG A 9 0.06 -8.55 -19.34
C ARG A 9 0.56 -7.20 -18.79
N THR A 10 0.29 -6.10 -19.49
CA THR A 10 0.68 -4.75 -19.04
C THR A 10 -0.13 -4.26 -17.85
N TRP A 11 -1.28 -4.88 -17.55
CA TRP A 11 -2.19 -4.44 -16.49
C TRP A 11 -2.00 -5.19 -15.17
N LYS A 12 -2.47 -4.59 -14.07
CA LYS A 12 -2.58 -5.25 -12.75
C LYS A 12 -3.42 -6.54 -12.84
N PRO A 13 -3.25 -7.51 -11.92
CA PRO A 13 -3.84 -8.85 -12.03
C PRO A 13 -5.35 -8.88 -12.32
N PHE A 14 -6.13 -8.02 -11.67
CA PHE A 14 -7.59 -7.98 -11.85
C PHE A 14 -7.98 -7.58 -13.29
N VAL A 15 -7.40 -6.49 -13.80
CA VAL A 15 -7.66 -5.99 -15.16
C VAL A 15 -7.05 -6.94 -16.18
N LYS A 16 -5.83 -7.44 -15.94
CA LYS A 16 -5.16 -8.44 -16.78
C LYS A 16 -6.05 -9.65 -17.03
N ASN A 17 -6.50 -10.32 -15.97
CA ASN A 17 -7.28 -11.55 -16.09
C ASN A 17 -8.58 -11.32 -16.88
N ARG A 18 -9.24 -10.17 -16.66
CA ARG A 18 -10.45 -9.82 -17.41
C ARG A 18 -10.17 -9.56 -18.89
N VAL A 19 -9.10 -8.83 -19.20
CA VAL A 19 -8.71 -8.54 -20.58
C VAL A 19 -8.26 -9.83 -21.29
N GLU A 20 -7.55 -10.73 -20.62
CA GLU A 20 -7.19 -12.07 -21.15
C GLU A 20 -8.44 -12.86 -21.53
N SER A 21 -9.42 -12.98 -20.63
CA SER A 21 -10.68 -13.67 -20.95
C SER A 21 -11.46 -13.01 -22.10
N ILE A 22 -11.39 -11.69 -22.26
CA ILE A 22 -12.00 -11.00 -23.41
C ILE A 22 -11.26 -11.35 -24.70
N HIS A 23 -9.92 -11.33 -24.68
CA HIS A 23 -9.09 -11.65 -25.84
C HIS A 23 -9.22 -13.11 -26.29
N GLU A 24 -9.54 -14.03 -25.38
CA GLU A 24 -9.86 -15.43 -25.71
C GLU A 24 -11.15 -15.58 -26.53
N LEU A 25 -12.10 -14.65 -26.38
CA LEU A 25 -13.42 -14.72 -27.01
C LEU A 25 -13.52 -13.86 -28.27
N VAL A 26 -12.94 -12.67 -28.25
CA VAL A 26 -13.11 -11.64 -29.30
C VAL A 26 -11.79 -10.91 -29.50
N LYS A 27 -11.41 -10.71 -30.77
CA LYS A 27 -10.17 -10.02 -31.10
C LYS A 27 -10.26 -8.53 -30.73
N PRO A 28 -9.18 -7.90 -30.26
CA PRO A 28 -9.16 -6.47 -29.93
C PRO A 28 -9.63 -5.58 -31.09
N GLU A 29 -9.37 -6.01 -32.33
CA GLU A 29 -9.71 -5.32 -33.57
C GLU A 29 -11.20 -5.38 -33.90
N ASP A 30 -12.00 -6.19 -33.21
CA ASP A 30 -13.44 -6.25 -33.40
C ASP A 30 -14.17 -5.26 -32.47
N TRP A 31 -13.48 -4.74 -31.45
CA TRP A 31 -14.06 -3.77 -30.51
C TRP A 31 -14.12 -2.35 -31.09
N ARG A 32 -15.31 -1.78 -31.11
CA ARG A 32 -15.59 -0.41 -31.60
C ARG A 32 -16.11 0.49 -30.49
N TYR A 33 -15.91 1.80 -30.65
CA TYR A 33 -16.38 2.79 -29.70
C TYR A 33 -17.88 3.07 -29.91
N CYS A 34 -18.67 2.94 -28.85
CA CYS A 34 -20.04 3.44 -28.81
C CYS A 34 -20.08 4.76 -28.00
N PRO A 35 -20.55 5.87 -28.60
CA PRO A 35 -20.78 7.12 -27.88
C PRO A 35 -21.69 6.94 -26.66
N THR A 36 -21.37 7.59 -25.55
CA THR A 36 -22.14 7.48 -24.29
C THR A 36 -23.63 7.80 -24.45
N LYS A 37 -23.96 8.77 -25.32
CA LYS A 37 -25.36 9.15 -25.61
C LYS A 37 -26.13 8.10 -26.39
N ASP A 38 -25.41 7.23 -27.10
CA ASP A 38 -25.95 6.23 -28.02
C ASP A 38 -25.84 4.80 -27.44
N ASN A 39 -25.33 4.65 -26.21
CA ASN A 39 -25.20 3.36 -25.55
C ASN A 39 -26.53 2.96 -24.90
N PRO A 40 -27.26 1.96 -25.41
CA PRO A 40 -28.52 1.53 -24.80
C PRO A 40 -28.33 1.04 -23.35
N ALA A 41 -27.18 0.43 -23.02
CA ALA A 41 -26.91 -0.03 -21.66
C ALA A 41 -26.89 1.11 -20.61
N ASP A 42 -26.61 2.34 -21.01
CA ASP A 42 -26.66 3.51 -20.12
C ASP A 42 -28.10 3.81 -19.65
N VAL A 43 -29.12 3.47 -20.44
CA VAL A 43 -30.54 3.71 -20.11
C VAL A 43 -30.93 3.00 -18.82
N ILE A 44 -30.50 1.75 -18.65
CA ILE A 44 -30.81 0.97 -17.45
C ILE A 44 -29.83 1.26 -16.30
N THR A 45 -28.55 1.43 -16.59
CA THR A 45 -27.52 1.58 -15.55
C THR A 45 -27.55 2.96 -14.87
N ARG A 46 -28.05 4.01 -15.54
CA ARG A 46 -28.26 5.34 -14.93
C ARG A 46 -29.58 5.47 -14.17
N GLY A 47 -30.43 4.45 -14.22
CA GLY A 47 -31.77 4.46 -13.64
C GLY A 47 -32.81 5.10 -14.57
N THR A 48 -33.81 4.30 -14.95
CA THR A 48 -34.99 4.76 -15.69
C THR A 48 -36.24 4.12 -15.10
N THR A 49 -37.42 4.68 -15.37
CA THR A 49 -38.69 4.06 -14.98
C THR A 49 -39.17 3.10 -16.06
N LEU A 50 -39.94 2.07 -15.68
CA LEU A 50 -40.50 1.10 -16.64
C LEU A 50 -41.34 1.77 -17.74
N LYS A 51 -42.07 2.84 -17.41
CA LYS A 51 -42.83 3.63 -18.39
C LYS A 51 -41.89 4.27 -19.43
N LYS A 52 -40.83 4.94 -18.97
CA LYS A 52 -39.83 5.56 -19.88
C LYS A 52 -39.06 4.52 -20.67
N LEU A 53 -38.81 3.33 -20.11
CA LEU A 53 -38.12 2.25 -20.81
C LEU A 53 -38.98 1.63 -21.91
N LYS A 54 -40.28 1.45 -21.66
CA LYS A 54 -41.24 0.92 -22.64
C LYS A 54 -41.19 1.72 -23.93
N ASP A 55 -41.15 3.05 -23.82
CA ASP A 55 -41.18 3.95 -24.97
C ASP A 55 -39.76 4.34 -25.48
N ASN A 56 -38.69 3.71 -24.95
CA ASN A 56 -37.32 4.07 -25.32
C ASN A 56 -36.86 3.37 -26.60
N ASN A 57 -36.91 4.11 -27.72
CA ASN A 57 -36.46 3.59 -29.01
C ASN A 57 -34.97 3.19 -29.05
N LEU A 58 -34.10 3.91 -28.34
CA LEU A 58 -32.66 3.61 -28.32
C LEU A 58 -32.38 2.26 -27.66
N TRP A 59 -33.13 1.91 -26.60
CA TRP A 59 -33.00 0.62 -25.93
C TRP A 59 -33.43 -0.55 -26.83
N TRP A 60 -34.60 -0.44 -27.45
CA TRP A 60 -35.20 -1.53 -28.22
C TRP A 60 -34.60 -1.70 -29.61
N ASN A 61 -34.23 -0.61 -30.28
CA ASN A 61 -33.77 -0.64 -31.67
C ASN A 61 -32.28 -0.30 -31.83
N GLY A 62 -31.62 0.16 -30.77
CA GLY A 62 -30.25 0.64 -30.85
C GLY A 62 -30.12 1.96 -31.60
N PRO A 63 -28.88 2.47 -31.74
CA PRO A 63 -28.62 3.68 -32.49
C PRO A 63 -28.70 3.45 -34.00
N LYS A 64 -29.21 4.45 -34.74
CA LYS A 64 -29.46 4.34 -36.19
C LYS A 64 -28.22 3.93 -37.00
N TRP A 65 -27.04 4.37 -36.57
CA TRP A 65 -25.78 4.05 -37.23
C TRP A 65 -25.38 2.58 -37.10
N LEU A 66 -25.92 1.82 -36.15
CA LEU A 66 -25.49 0.44 -35.89
C LEU A 66 -25.71 -0.49 -37.10
N HIS A 67 -26.75 -0.24 -37.89
CA HIS A 67 -27.13 -1.07 -39.03
C HIS A 67 -26.22 -0.91 -40.25
N ASN A 68 -25.40 0.15 -40.32
CA ASN A 68 -24.55 0.41 -41.46
C ASN A 68 -23.13 0.75 -41.00
N GLU A 69 -22.19 -0.15 -41.30
CA GLU A 69 -20.78 -0.02 -40.90
C GLU A 69 -20.13 1.28 -41.38
N ASN A 70 -20.54 1.79 -42.55
CA ASN A 70 -20.04 3.05 -43.08
C ASN A 70 -20.44 4.28 -42.23
N GLN A 71 -21.48 4.13 -41.42
CA GLN A 71 -21.99 5.16 -40.51
C GLN A 71 -21.48 4.97 -39.09
N TRP A 72 -20.72 3.92 -38.82
CA TRP A 72 -20.22 3.66 -37.48
C TRP A 72 -19.37 4.84 -36.99
N PRO A 73 -19.44 5.17 -35.68
CA PRO A 73 -18.62 6.19 -35.09
C PRO A 73 -17.16 5.89 -35.40
N LYS A 74 -16.57 6.71 -36.28
CA LYS A 74 -15.11 6.69 -36.45
C LYS A 74 -14.53 6.94 -35.07
N GLU A 75 -13.58 6.09 -34.70
CA GLU A 75 -12.88 6.27 -33.44
C GLU A 75 -12.47 7.72 -33.33
N ARG A 76 -12.73 8.33 -32.17
CA ARG A 76 -12.04 9.57 -31.82
C ARG A 76 -10.56 9.24 -31.80
N LEU A 77 -9.90 9.39 -32.95
CA LEU A 77 -8.46 9.51 -33.07
C LEU A 77 -8.10 10.68 -32.14
N GLN A 78 -7.60 10.33 -30.96
CA GLN A 78 -6.89 11.20 -30.04
C GLN A 78 -7.59 12.56 -29.81
N ARG A 79 -8.66 12.56 -29.01
CA ARG A 79 -8.73 13.67 -28.05
C ARG A 79 -7.54 13.45 -27.13
N THR A 80 -6.60 14.40 -27.17
CA THR A 80 -5.45 14.57 -26.28
C THR A 80 -5.66 13.76 -25.02
N VAL A 81 -4.81 12.75 -24.78
CA VAL A 81 -4.86 12.04 -23.50
C VAL A 81 -4.70 13.14 -22.45
N THR A 82 -5.80 13.51 -21.80
CA THR A 82 -5.75 14.50 -20.75
C THR A 82 -4.90 13.89 -19.65
N LYS A 83 -4.08 14.67 -18.93
CA LYS A 83 -3.29 14.17 -17.79
C LYS A 83 -4.08 13.25 -16.86
N LYS A 84 -5.39 13.50 -16.70
CA LYS A 84 -6.31 12.64 -15.95
C LYS A 84 -6.42 11.20 -16.48
N ILE A 85 -6.48 11.00 -17.80
CA ILE A 85 -6.58 9.68 -18.43
C ILE A 85 -5.21 8.98 -18.42
N GLU A 86 -4.14 9.73 -18.65
CA GLU A 86 -2.75 9.27 -18.48
C GLU A 86 -2.53 8.69 -17.09
N ASN A 87 -2.88 9.45 -16.05
CA ASN A 87 -2.75 9.01 -14.66
C ASN A 87 -3.53 7.71 -14.37
N ILE A 88 -4.76 7.57 -14.89
CA ILE A 88 -5.57 6.35 -14.71
C ILE A 88 -4.90 5.15 -15.39
N ILE A 89 -4.31 5.36 -16.57
CA ILE A 89 -3.60 4.29 -17.29
C ILE A 89 -2.34 3.88 -16.52
N GLU A 90 -1.54 4.85 -16.07
CA GLU A 90 -0.33 4.61 -15.28
C GLU A 90 -0.65 3.90 -13.95
N GLU A 91 -1.73 4.31 -13.28
CA GLU A 91 -2.16 3.70 -12.02
C GLU A 91 -2.59 2.23 -12.22
N GLU A 92 -3.24 1.89 -13.33
CA GLU A 92 -3.71 0.51 -13.60
C GLU A 92 -2.67 -0.39 -14.27
N GLN A 93 -1.58 0.18 -14.79
CA GLN A 93 -0.46 -0.59 -15.31
C GLN A 93 0.24 -1.36 -14.18
N ARG A 94 0.66 -2.59 -14.50
CA ARG A 94 1.51 -3.36 -13.60
C ARG A 94 2.84 -2.60 -13.46
N PRO A 95 3.28 -2.25 -12.25
CA PRO A 95 4.55 -1.56 -12.08
C PRO A 95 5.67 -2.42 -12.67
N THR A 96 6.47 -1.81 -13.55
CA THR A 96 7.68 -2.45 -14.07
C THR A 96 8.61 -2.70 -12.88
N LEU A 97 8.82 -3.97 -12.54
CA LEU A 97 9.74 -4.35 -11.48
C LEU A 97 11.16 -4.15 -12.02
N VAL A 98 11.77 -3.00 -11.72
CA VAL A 98 13.18 -2.75 -12.02
C VAL A 98 14.00 -3.52 -11.00
N MET A 99 14.57 -4.64 -11.43
CA MET A 99 15.46 -5.44 -10.61
C MET A 99 16.85 -4.79 -10.67
N LEU A 100 17.16 -3.94 -9.70
CA LEU A 100 18.51 -3.42 -9.50
C LEU A 100 19.37 -4.55 -8.94
N ASN A 101 20.39 -4.98 -9.69
CA ASN A 101 21.47 -5.77 -9.14
C ASN A 101 22.24 -4.88 -8.15
N VAL A 102 21.83 -4.92 -6.89
CA VAL A 102 22.62 -4.32 -5.80
C VAL A 102 23.76 -5.29 -5.55
N ASN A 103 24.98 -4.90 -5.94
CA ASN A 103 26.17 -5.48 -5.34
C ASN A 103 26.02 -5.25 -3.83
N VAL A 104 25.79 -6.33 -3.09
CA VAL A 104 25.70 -6.28 -1.63
C VAL A 104 27.11 -5.96 -1.13
N THR A 105 27.42 -4.67 -1.06
CA THR A 105 28.35 -4.18 -0.05
C THR A 105 27.77 -4.67 1.28
N ILE A 106 28.58 -5.41 2.03
CA ILE A 106 28.26 -5.84 3.39
C ILE A 106 27.60 -4.63 4.08
N PRO A 107 26.32 -4.73 4.50
CA PRO A 107 25.64 -3.58 5.07
C PRO A 107 26.50 -3.10 6.24
N PRO A 108 26.73 -1.78 6.36
CA PRO A 108 27.59 -1.27 7.41
C PRO A 108 27.02 -1.76 8.75
N ILE A 109 27.90 -2.22 9.64
CA ILE A 109 27.55 -2.69 10.99
C ILE A 109 26.65 -1.66 11.70
N PHE A 110 26.83 -0.38 11.37
CA PHE A 110 25.98 0.72 11.78
C PHE A 110 25.47 1.53 10.58
N GLU A 111 24.15 1.62 10.44
CA GLU A 111 23.48 2.54 9.50
C GLU A 111 23.49 3.97 10.07
N PHE A 112 24.61 4.68 9.96
CA PHE A 112 24.76 6.06 10.44
C PHE A 112 23.64 7.00 9.96
N GLU A 113 23.22 6.81 8.70
CA GLU A 113 22.16 7.60 8.05
C GLU A 113 20.81 7.51 8.78
N ARG A 114 20.52 6.41 9.50
CA ARG A 114 19.27 6.28 10.26
C ARG A 114 19.15 7.25 11.42
N PHE A 115 20.26 7.73 11.96
CA PHE A 115 20.27 8.49 13.21
C PHE A 115 20.43 9.99 13.00
N GLY A 116 20.82 10.44 11.80
CA GLY A 116 20.97 11.85 11.41
C GLY A 116 22.09 12.63 12.10
N ASN A 117 22.58 12.19 13.27
CA ASN A 117 23.82 12.69 13.88
C ASN A 117 24.48 11.68 14.82
N PHE A 118 25.80 11.81 14.97
CA PHE A 118 26.65 10.93 15.77
C PHE A 118 26.26 10.91 17.27
N LYS A 119 25.89 12.05 17.85
CA LYS A 119 25.46 12.14 19.26
C LYS A 119 24.16 11.36 19.53
N LYS A 120 23.23 11.32 18.56
CA LYS A 120 21.97 10.56 18.64
C LYS A 120 22.25 9.07 18.46
N MET A 121 23.13 8.70 17.55
CA MET A 121 23.60 7.32 17.40
C MET A 121 24.23 6.81 18.72
N LEU A 122 25.24 7.50 19.27
CA LEU A 122 25.90 7.10 20.51
C LEU A 122 24.95 7.00 21.73
N ARG A 123 23.83 7.70 21.72
CA ARG A 123 22.81 7.59 22.77
C ARG A 123 21.98 6.32 22.65
N LEU A 124 21.76 5.83 21.43
CA LEU A 124 20.89 4.68 21.13
C LEU A 124 21.67 3.39 20.87
N THR A 125 23.00 3.45 20.79
CA THR A 125 23.86 2.28 20.68
C THR A 125 23.91 1.54 22.01
N ALA A 126 23.58 0.24 21.97
CA ALA A 126 23.79 -0.67 23.08
C ALA A 126 25.28 -0.93 23.30
N TYR A 127 25.68 -1.07 24.56
CA TYR A 127 27.06 -1.39 24.93
C TYR A 127 27.06 -2.50 25.99
N TYR A 128 28.20 -3.19 26.11
CA TYR A 128 28.39 -4.29 27.05
C TYR A 128 29.21 -3.82 28.25
N GLU A 129 28.70 -4.05 29.45
CA GLU A 129 29.34 -3.67 30.71
C GLU A 129 28.99 -4.67 31.80
N ASN A 130 29.98 -5.16 32.54
CA ASN A 130 29.81 -6.07 33.68
C ASN A 130 28.92 -7.30 33.40
N GLY A 131 29.03 -7.90 32.20
CA GLY A 131 28.21 -9.07 31.84
C GLY A 131 26.84 -8.75 31.26
N LEU A 132 26.48 -7.47 31.15
CA LEU A 132 25.13 -7.04 30.80
C LEU A 132 25.15 -6.09 29.60
N LEU A 133 24.17 -6.24 28.72
CA LEU A 133 23.91 -5.26 27.66
C LEU A 133 23.11 -4.11 28.23
N ARG A 134 23.57 -2.88 28.02
CA ARG A 134 22.94 -1.65 28.49
C ARG A 134 22.77 -0.65 27.35
N VAL A 135 21.83 0.28 27.51
CA VAL A 135 21.61 1.39 26.58
C VAL A 135 21.62 2.70 27.33
N GLY A 136 22.29 3.71 26.76
CA GLY A 136 22.22 5.07 27.29
C GLY A 136 20.95 5.80 26.87
N GLY A 137 20.85 7.07 27.25
CA GLY A 137 19.69 7.84 26.84
C GLY A 137 19.81 9.33 27.08
N ARG A 138 18.64 9.98 27.21
CA ARG A 138 18.51 11.41 27.48
C ARG A 138 18.87 11.79 28.93
N LEU A 139 18.95 10.81 29.82
CA LEU A 139 19.13 11.00 31.27
C LEU A 139 20.59 10.92 31.73
N ARG A 140 21.57 10.89 30.82
CA ARG A 140 22.99 10.75 31.19
C ARG A 140 23.50 11.86 32.12
N LEU A 141 22.92 13.06 32.03
CA LEU A 141 23.32 14.24 32.83
C LEU A 141 22.39 14.52 34.02
N SER A 142 21.42 13.65 34.31
CA SER A 142 20.56 13.83 35.49
C SER A 142 21.21 13.24 36.75
N ASP A 143 20.85 13.77 37.91
CA ASP A 143 21.22 13.24 39.24
C ASP A 143 20.50 11.94 39.63
N LEU A 144 20.06 11.16 38.64
CA LEU A 144 19.45 9.84 38.88
C LEU A 144 20.53 8.79 39.14
N ASP A 145 20.10 7.70 39.79
CA ASP A 145 20.92 6.52 40.01
C ASP A 145 21.42 5.91 38.71
N TYR A 146 22.56 5.21 38.80
CA TYR A 146 23.23 4.60 37.66
C TYR A 146 22.31 3.70 36.84
N GLU A 147 21.56 2.81 37.49
CA GLU A 147 20.67 1.85 36.84
C GLU A 147 19.56 2.54 36.03
N MET A 148 19.03 3.67 36.50
CA MET A 148 18.02 4.44 35.76
C MET A 148 18.60 5.17 34.55
N LYS A 149 19.88 5.56 34.61
CA LYS A 149 20.57 6.25 33.50
C LYS A 149 20.97 5.29 32.39
N TYR A 150 21.23 4.03 32.75
CA TYR A 150 21.82 3.02 31.88
C TYR A 150 21.09 1.68 31.97
N PRO A 151 19.80 1.62 31.60
CA PRO A 151 18.99 0.42 31.76
C PRO A 151 19.55 -0.80 31.02
N ILE A 152 19.35 -1.97 31.62
CA ILE A 152 19.70 -3.29 31.11
C ILE A 152 18.72 -3.68 29.99
N ILE A 153 19.26 -4.19 28.89
CA ILE A 153 18.47 -4.73 27.79
C ILE A 153 18.10 -6.16 28.11
N LEU A 154 16.82 -6.39 28.37
CA LEU A 154 16.26 -7.71 28.60
C LEU A 154 15.75 -8.35 27.30
N PRO A 155 16.04 -9.64 27.02
CA PRO A 155 15.52 -10.31 25.84
C PRO A 155 14.00 -10.47 25.89
N LYS A 156 13.30 -9.90 24.89
CA LYS A 156 11.83 -9.80 24.84
C LYS A 156 11.08 -11.12 25.08
N LYS A 157 11.65 -12.27 24.67
CA LYS A 157 10.98 -13.59 24.70
C LYS A 157 11.54 -14.54 25.76
N HIS A 158 12.31 -14.07 26.73
CA HIS A 158 12.91 -14.96 27.73
C HIS A 158 12.02 -15.16 28.95
N HIS A 159 11.93 -16.41 29.44
CA HIS A 159 11.04 -16.76 30.56
C HIS A 159 11.32 -15.93 31.83
N ILE A 160 12.60 -15.71 32.17
CA ILE A 160 12.99 -14.86 33.31
C ILE A 160 12.43 -13.43 33.18
N VAL A 161 12.36 -12.89 31.96
CA VAL A 161 11.82 -11.53 31.75
C VAL A 161 10.32 -11.50 32.05
N ASN A 162 9.58 -12.54 31.67
CA ASN A 162 8.17 -12.67 32.03
C ASN A 162 7.99 -12.78 33.55
N LEU A 163 8.87 -13.51 34.25
CA LEU A 163 8.85 -13.60 35.72
C LEU A 163 9.14 -12.25 36.38
N ILE A 164 10.12 -11.50 35.86
CA ILE A 164 10.46 -10.15 36.35
C ILE A 164 9.26 -9.20 36.17
N ILE A 165 8.64 -9.19 34.98
CA ILE A 165 7.45 -8.38 34.69
C ILE A 165 6.29 -8.79 35.61
N GLY A 166 6.04 -10.10 35.75
CA GLY A 166 4.98 -10.63 36.62
C GLY A 166 5.19 -10.22 38.09
N ARG A 167 6.42 -10.33 38.59
CA ARG A 167 6.77 -9.88 39.96
C ARG A 167 6.58 -8.38 40.14
N ALA A 168 7.03 -7.56 39.18
CA ALA A 168 6.85 -6.11 39.24
C ALA A 168 5.36 -5.72 39.21
N HIS A 169 4.56 -6.42 38.41
CA HIS A 169 3.11 -6.22 38.34
C HIS A 169 2.41 -6.61 39.66
N SER A 170 2.76 -7.75 40.26
CA SER A 170 2.24 -8.15 41.57
C SER A 170 2.66 -7.20 42.69
N ASN A 171 3.92 -6.74 42.71
CA ASN A 171 4.43 -5.80 43.70
C ASN A 171 3.76 -4.42 43.61
N THR A 172 3.28 -4.04 42.44
CA THR A 172 2.52 -2.80 42.24
C THR A 172 1.01 -3.01 42.42
N LEU A 173 0.59 -4.13 43.06
CA LEU A 173 -0.81 -4.47 43.31
C LEU A 173 -1.66 -4.50 42.03
N HIS A 174 -1.10 -5.08 40.96
CA HIS A 174 -1.73 -5.17 39.64
C HIS A 174 -1.99 -3.81 38.98
N ALA A 175 -1.16 -2.81 39.28
CA ALA A 175 -1.25 -1.50 38.65
C ALA A 175 -1.09 -1.58 37.12
N GLY A 176 -1.67 -0.59 36.44
CA GLY A 176 -1.64 -0.49 34.98
C GLY A 176 -0.22 -0.42 34.40
N ASN A 177 -0.15 -0.54 33.06
CA ASN A 177 1.11 -0.69 32.32
C ASN A 177 2.17 0.36 32.66
N ASN A 178 1.79 1.63 32.80
CA ASN A 178 2.74 2.71 33.06
C ASN A 178 3.43 2.58 34.42
N GLN A 179 2.70 2.13 35.45
CA GLN A 179 3.24 1.98 36.80
C GLN A 179 4.13 0.74 36.89
N THR A 180 3.71 -0.37 36.28
CA THR A 180 4.55 -1.56 36.13
C THR A 180 5.86 -1.23 35.37
N LEU A 181 5.78 -0.45 34.28
CA LEU A 181 6.95 -0.01 33.52
C LEU A 181 7.86 0.93 34.32
N MET A 182 7.30 1.81 35.14
CA MET A 182 8.10 2.69 36.01
C MET A 182 8.90 1.86 37.00
N THR A 183 8.26 0.92 37.70
CA THR A 183 8.94 0.01 38.63
C THR A 183 10.00 -0.84 37.94
N LEU A 184 9.76 -1.30 36.71
CA LEU A 184 10.78 -2.02 35.93
C LEU A 184 11.98 -1.12 35.64
N ARG A 185 11.77 0.11 35.14
CA ARG A 185 12.84 1.07 34.81
C ARG A 185 13.65 1.56 36.01
N GLN A 186 13.09 1.49 37.21
CA GLN A 186 13.81 1.83 38.43
C GLN A 186 14.77 0.72 38.87
N ASN A 187 14.45 -0.54 38.55
CA ASN A 187 15.18 -1.71 39.04
C ASN A 187 16.04 -2.39 37.96
N PHE A 188 15.78 -2.12 36.67
CA PHE A 188 16.43 -2.72 35.51
C PHE A 188 16.54 -1.71 34.37
#